data_AF-A0A1L3GDY2-F1
#
_entry.id   AF-A0A1L3GDY2-F1
#
_cell.length_a   1.000
_cell.length_b   1.000
_cell.length_c   1.000
_cell.angle_alpha   90.00
_cell.angle_beta   90.00
_cell.angle_gamma   90.00
#
_symmetry.space_group_name_H-M   'P 1'
#
loop_
_entity.id
_entity.type
_entity.pdbx_description
1 polymer ?
#
loop_
_entity_poly.entity_id
_entity_poly.type
_entity_poly.pdbx_seq_one_letter_code
_entity_poly.pdbx_strand_id
1 'polypeptide(L)'
;MSLFEARVRCEHARQLLAKQLNPGEAYREAKAEEKILASTVDPGPSVSLNMDGDVVIRKGRSTLRLNEEESQFVADLLKKLR
;
A
#
# COMPACT_ATOMS: atom_id res chain seq x y z
N MET A 1 17.54 9.06 -4.27
CA MET A 1 18.33 7.82 -4.13
C MET A 1 19.52 8.13 -3.25
N SER A 2 19.61 7.47 -2.10
CA SER A 2 20.73 7.66 -1.17
C SER A 2 21.94 6.81 -1.57
N LEU A 3 23.15 7.19 -1.14
CA LEU A 3 24.38 6.43 -1.41
C LEU A 3 24.31 4.99 -0.85
N PHE A 4 23.58 4.81 0.24
CA PHE A 4 23.34 3.51 0.85
C PHE A 4 22.51 2.59 -0.06
N GLU A 5 21.42 3.11 -0.64
CA GLU A 5 20.58 2.37 -1.60
C GLU A 5 21.36 1.94 -2.84
N ALA A 6 22.28 2.78 -3.33
CA ALA A 6 23.12 2.45 -4.47
C ALA A 6 24.07 1.28 -4.16
N ARG A 7 24.67 1.26 -2.96
CA ARG A 7 25.58 0.19 -2.53
C ARG A 7 24.88 -1.16 -2.40
N VAL A 8 23.70 -1.18 -1.76
CA VAL A 8 22.89 -2.39 -1.61
C VAL A 8 22.50 -2.96 -2.98
N ARG A 9 22.13 -2.10 -3.94
CA ARG A 9 21.82 -2.53 -5.31
C ARG A 9 23.02 -3.14 -6.03
N CYS A 10 24.23 -2.58 -5.87
CA CYS A 10 25.43 -3.15 -6.46
C CYS A 10 25.80 -4.51 -5.87
N GLU A 11 25.69 -4.69 -4.56
CA GLU A 11 25.95 -5.98 -3.90
C GLU A 11 24.93 -7.05 -4.34
N HIS A 12 23.64 -6.68 -4.42
CA HIS A 12 22.59 -7.57 -4.90
C HIS A 12 22.79 -7.97 -6.37
N ALA A 13 23.18 -7.04 -7.24
CA ALA A 13 23.49 -7.33 -8.64
C ALA A 13 24.68 -8.30 -8.78
N ARG A 14 25.71 -8.17 -7.93
CA ARG A 14 26.84 -9.12 -7.91
C ARG A 14 26.41 -10.52 -7.47
N GLN A 15 25.52 -10.64 -6.49
CA GLN A 15 24.99 -11.92 -6.04
C GLN A 15 24.15 -12.62 -7.12
N LEU A 16 23.37 -11.86 -7.90
CA LEU A 16 22.59 -12.39 -9.02
C LEU A 16 23.49 -12.89 -10.16
N LEU A 17 24.53 -12.12 -10.50
CA LEU A 17 25.53 -12.52 -11.50
C LEU A 17 26.32 -13.77 -11.05
N ALA A 18 26.64 -13.89 -9.75
CA ALA A 18 27.30 -15.08 -9.20
C ALA A 18 26.43 -16.35 -9.34
N LYS A 19 25.11 -16.20 -9.43
CA LYS A 19 24.15 -17.28 -9.69
C LYS A 19 23.84 -17.48 -11.19
N GLN A 20 24.62 -16.85 -12.08
CA GLN A 20 24.41 -16.85 -13.55
C GLN A 20 23.06 -16.31 -14.01
N LEU A 21 22.38 -15.52 -13.17
CA LEU A 21 21.11 -14.87 -13.50
C LEU A 21 21.38 -13.44 -13.97
N ASN A 22 20.73 -13.03 -15.07
CA ASN A 22 20.80 -11.66 -15.53
C ASN A 22 20.09 -10.75 -14.51
N PRO A 23 20.78 -9.78 -13.89
CA PRO A 23 20.17 -8.91 -12.89
C PRO A 23 19.03 -8.09 -13.48
N GLY A 24 19.11 -7.73 -14.77
CA GLY A 24 18.05 -7.00 -15.47
C GLY A 24 16.74 -7.77 -15.61
N GLU A 25 16.78 -9.10 -15.74
CA GLU A 25 15.59 -9.97 -15.78
C GLU A 25 15.02 -10.16 -14.38
N ALA A 26 15.88 -10.42 -13.39
CA ALA A 26 15.47 -10.54 -11.99
C ALA A 26 14.79 -9.26 -11.45
N TYR A 27 15.26 -8.06 -11.83
CA TYR A 27 14.59 -6.82 -11.44
C TYR A 27 13.27 -6.58 -12.17
N ARG A 28 13.09 -7.12 -13.38
CA ARG A 28 11.81 -7.05 -14.11
C ARG A 28 10.80 -8.01 -13.52
N GLU A 29 11.22 -9.23 -13.19
CA GLU A 29 10.40 -10.24 -12.52
C GLU A 29 9.99 -9.77 -11.12
N ALA A 30 10.93 -9.28 -10.30
CA ALA A 30 10.60 -8.72 -8.98
C ALA A 30 9.61 -7.54 -9.06
N LYS A 31 9.77 -6.64 -10.06
CA LYS A 31 8.79 -5.57 -10.28
C LYS A 31 7.44 -6.08 -10.79
N ALA A 32 7.43 -7.15 -11.59
CA ALA A 32 6.20 -7.77 -12.05
C ALA A 32 5.48 -8.45 -10.89
N GLU A 33 6.21 -9.12 -10.00
CA GLU A 33 5.69 -9.72 -8.77
C GLU A 33 5.15 -8.67 -7.80
N GLU A 34 5.86 -7.55 -7.58
CA GLU A 34 5.34 -6.42 -6.80
C GLU A 34 4.05 -5.86 -7.38
N LYS A 35 3.95 -5.77 -8.71
CA LYS A 35 2.76 -5.27 -9.40
C LYS A 35 1.58 -6.24 -9.31
N ILE A 36 1.85 -7.54 -9.30
CA ILE A 36 0.83 -8.58 -9.09
C ILE A 36 0.39 -8.59 -7.62
N LEU A 37 1.32 -8.49 -6.66
CA LEU A 37 1.00 -8.38 -5.23
C LEU A 37 0.16 -7.12 -4.92
N ALA A 38 0.51 -5.98 -5.52
CA ALA A 38 -0.26 -4.74 -5.37
C ALA A 38 -1.66 -4.83 -5.98
N SER A 39 -1.90 -5.77 -6.90
CA SER A 39 -3.22 -6.01 -7.50
C SER A 39 -4.05 -7.08 -6.76
N THR A 40 -3.42 -7.94 -5.95
CA THR A 40 -4.09 -8.97 -5.14
C THR A 40 -4.32 -8.56 -3.69
N VAL A 41 -3.57 -7.58 -3.18
CA VAL A 41 -3.88 -6.92 -1.92
C VAL A 41 -5.00 -5.93 -2.19
N ASP A 42 -6.23 -6.33 -1.89
CA ASP A 42 -7.36 -5.41 -1.76
C ASP A 42 -6.87 -4.20 -0.94
N PRO A 43 -6.82 -2.99 -1.52
CA PRO A 43 -6.42 -1.82 -0.75
C PRO A 43 -7.41 -1.72 0.39
N GLY A 44 -6.90 -1.89 1.61
CA GLY A 44 -7.69 -1.78 2.83
C GLY A 44 -8.47 -0.46 2.84
N PRO A 45 -9.52 -0.35 3.66
CA PRO A 45 -10.36 0.83 3.68
C PRO A 45 -9.51 2.10 3.87
N SER A 46 -9.57 3.02 2.91
CA SER A 46 -8.89 4.32 3.01
C SER A 46 -9.86 5.35 3.59
N VAL A 47 -9.43 6.08 4.61
CA VAL A 47 -10.21 7.13 5.25
C VAL A 47 -9.60 8.49 4.90
N SER A 48 -10.43 9.41 4.42
CA SER A 48 -10.05 10.81 4.15
C SER A 48 -11.02 11.76 4.84
N LEU A 49 -10.48 12.80 5.48
CA LEU A 49 -11.25 13.88 6.10
C LEU A 49 -11.26 15.09 5.14
N ASN A 50 -12.45 15.58 4.79
CA ASN A 50 -12.61 16.83 4.05
C ASN A 50 -12.60 18.01 5.03
N MET A 51 -12.24 19.20 4.52
CA MET A 51 -12.21 20.42 5.34
C MET A 51 -13.57 20.86 5.86
N ASP A 52 -14.65 20.42 5.20
CA ASP A 52 -16.03 20.68 5.62
C ASP A 52 -16.49 19.79 6.79
N GLY A 53 -15.63 18.91 7.31
CA GLY A 53 -15.93 17.99 8.41
C GLY A 53 -16.41 16.60 7.96
N ASP A 54 -16.61 16.39 6.65
CA ASP A 54 -17.05 15.11 6.12
C ASP A 54 -15.94 14.04 6.19
N VAL A 55 -16.29 12.86 6.70
CA VAL A 55 -15.45 11.67 6.70
C VAL A 55 -15.82 10.78 5.52
N VAL A 56 -14.85 10.48 4.66
CA VAL A 56 -15.04 9.62 3.50
C VAL A 56 -14.24 8.33 3.68
N ILE A 57 -14.94 7.20 3.74
CA ILE A 57 -14.34 5.86 3.81
C ILE A 57 -14.51 5.18 2.45
N ARG A 58 -13.40 4.81 1.79
CA ARG A 58 -13.42 4.09 0.52
C ARG A 58 -12.93 2.66 0.71
N LYS A 59 -13.67 1.70 0.18
CA LYS A 59 -13.26 0.29 0.09
C LYS A 59 -13.55 -0.21 -1.33
N GLY A 60 -12.51 -0.31 -2.16
CA GLY A 60 -12.65 -0.62 -3.59
C GLY A 60 -13.52 0.42 -4.31
N ARG A 61 -14.69 -0.01 -4.82
CA ARG A 61 -15.67 0.87 -5.50
C ARG A 61 -16.69 1.49 -4.55
N SER A 62 -16.77 1.02 -3.31
CA SER A 62 -17.73 1.53 -2.33
C SER A 62 -17.16 2.77 -1.65
N THR A 63 -17.94 3.84 -1.62
CA THR A 63 -17.60 5.07 -0.91
C THR A 63 -18.71 5.35 0.10
N LEU A 64 -18.35 5.41 1.37
CA LEU A 64 -19.21 5.84 2.46
C LEU A 64 -18.83 7.29 2.78
N ARG A 65 -19.82 8.18 2.84
CA ARG A 65 -19.65 9.56 3.31
C ARG A 65 -20.45 9.68 4.59
N LEU A 66 -19.79 10.18 5.63
CA LEU A 66 -20.39 10.38 6.94
C LEU A 66 -20.20 11.84 7.33
N ASN A 67 -21.25 12.43 7.85
CA ASN A 67 -21.16 13.71 8.53
C ASN A 67 -20.50 13.50 9.92
N GLU A 68 -20.16 14.58 10.61
CA GLU A 68 -19.51 14.55 11.92
C GLU A 68 -20.32 13.73 12.96
N GLU A 69 -21.63 13.95 13.03
CA GLU A 69 -22.52 13.22 13.96
C GLU A 69 -22.59 11.71 13.65
N GLU A 70 -22.66 11.36 12.37
CA GLU A 70 -22.77 9.97 11.93
C GLU A 70 -21.46 9.20 12.13
N SER A 71 -20.33 9.87 11.90
CA SER A 71 -19.01 9.29 12.12
C SER A 71 -18.71 9.08 13.61
N GLN A 72 -19.17 9.99 14.46
CA GLN A 72 -19.13 9.80 15.92
C GLN A 72 -20.01 8.62 16.37
N PHE A 73 -21.24 8.51 15.83
CA PHE A 73 -22.14 7.39 16.12
C PHE A 73 -21.53 6.04 15.74
N VAL A 74 -20.92 5.93 14.55
CA VAL A 74 -20.25 4.70 14.10
C VAL A 74 -19.06 4.37 15.00
N ALA A 75 -18.27 5.36 15.40
CA ALA A 75 -17.15 5.16 16.32
C ALA A 75 -17.60 4.61 17.69
N ASP A 76 -18.69 5.14 18.23
CA ASP A 76 -19.26 4.68 19.49
C ASP A 76 -19.91 3.30 19.39
N LEU A 77 -20.53 2.97 18.26
CA LEU A 77 -21.05 1.63 17.97
C LEU A 77 -19.91 0.59 17.91
N LEU A 78 -18.81 0.92 17.21
CA LEU A 78 -17.65 0.04 17.10
C LEU A 78 -16.95 -0.17 18.43
N LYS A 79 -16.91 0.83 19.31
CA LYS A 79 -16.39 0.67 20.68
C LYS A 79 -17.20 -0.30 21.52
N LYS A 80 -18.52 -0.35 21.34
CA LYS A 80 -19.41 -1.28 22.07
C LYS A 80 -19.35 -2.72 21.57
N LEU A 81 -18.93 -2.92 20.32
CA LEU A 81 -18.78 -4.24 19.69
C LEU A 81 -17.42 -4.89 19.98
N ARG A 82 -16.49 -4.17 20.64
CA ARG A 82 -15.15 -4.62 20.97
C ARG A 82 -15.05 -5.00 22.44
#